data_AF-A0A832S2Q0-F1
#
_entry.id   AF-A0A832S2Q0-F1
#
_cell.length_a   1.000
_cell.length_b   1.000
_cell.length_c   1.000
_cell.angle_alpha   90.00
_cell.angle_beta   90.00
_cell.angle_gamma   90.00
#
_symmetry.space_group_name_H-M   'P 1'
#
loop_
_entity.id
_entity.type
_entity.pdbx_description
1 polymer ?
#
loop_
_entity_poly.entity_id
_entity_poly.type
_entity_poly.pdbx_seq_one_letter_code
_entity_poly.pdbx_strand_id
1 'polypeptide(L)' 'MKVYVINRYGKKVDFEAAMNIMDDGLRNELHMDLAPCGEQEFYNAYCKTHADRFGEEFEPDKINGQW' A
#
# COMPACT_ATOMS: atom_id res chain seq x y z
N MET A 1 -15.02 -5.10 9.73
CA MET A 1 -15.46 -5.35 8.34
C MET A 1 -14.22 -5.18 7.49
N LYS A 2 -13.87 -6.14 6.62
CA LYS A 2 -12.63 -6.03 5.84
C LYS A 2 -12.74 -4.90 4.81
N VAL A 3 -11.70 -4.06 4.75
CA VAL A 3 -11.54 -3.04 3.72
C VAL A 3 -10.66 -3.60 2.61
N TYR A 4 -11.09 -3.43 1.36
CA TYR A 4 -10.33 -3.88 0.20
C TYR A 4 -9.94 -2.69 -0.66
N VAL A 5 -8.69 -2.70 -1.12
CA VAL A 5 -8.17 -1.81 -2.16
C VAL A 5 -7.89 -2.62 -3.42
N ILE A 6 -7.75 -1.95 -4.55
CA ILE A 6 -7.46 -2.55 -5.84
C ILE A 6 -6.02 -2.23 -6.20
N ASN A 7 -5.23 -3.26 -6.47
CA ASN A 7 -3.87 -3.09 -6.95
C ASN A 7 -3.83 -2.72 -8.43
N ARG A 8 -2.65 -2.40 -8.97
CA ARG A 8 -2.50 -1.97 -10.37
C ARG A 8 -2.98 -2.98 -11.43
N TYR A 9 -3.19 -4.24 -11.03
CA TYR A 9 -3.67 -5.32 -11.89
C TYR A 9 -5.16 -5.64 -11.70
N GLY A 10 -5.91 -4.82 -10.96
CA GLY A 10 -7.34 -5.03 -10.72
C GLY A 10 -7.64 -6.08 -9.64
N LYS A 11 -6.64 -6.55 -8.89
CA LYS A 11 -6.84 -7.55 -7.84
C LYS A 11 -7.21 -6.88 -6.52
N LYS A 12 -8.11 -7.51 -5.77
CA LYS A 12 -8.47 -7.09 -4.40
C LYS A 12 -7.34 -7.43 -3.44
N VAL A 13 -6.95 -6.45 -2.65
CA VAL A 13 -5.97 -6.53 -1.57
C VAL A 13 -6.68 -6.20 -0.27
N ASP A 14 -6.54 -7.07 0.74
CA ASP A 14 -6.97 -6.78 2.11
C ASP A 14 -6.07 -5.67 2.67
N PHE A 15 -6.65 -4.48 2.86
CA PHE A 15 -5.88 -3.29 3.20
C PHE A 15 -5.22 -3.38 4.58
N GLU A 16 -5.92 -3.95 5.57
CA GLU A 16 -5.37 -4.13 6.92
C GLU A 16 -4.18 -5.08 6.90
N ALA A 17 -4.28 -6.18 6.14
CA ALA A 17 -3.18 -7.13 5.99
C ALA A 17 -2.00 -6.53 5.21
N ALA A 18 -2.24 -5.70 4.18
CA ALA A 18 -1.20 -4.96 3.50
C ALA A 18 -0.49 -3.96 4.43
N MET A 19 -1.25 -3.21 5.24
CA MET A 19 -0.70 -2.26 6.22
C MET A 19 0.22 -2.92 7.25
N ASN A 20 -0.01 -4.20 7.59
CA ASN A 20 0.79 -4.94 8.55
C ASN A 20 2.19 -5.32 8.02
N ILE A 21 2.39 -5.30 6.71
CA ILE A 21 3.69 -5.60 6.09
C ILE A 21 4.35 -4.36 5.45
N MET A 22 3.75 -3.18 5.64
CA MET A 22 4.37 -1.93 5.22
C MET A 22 5.57 -1.60 6.10
N ASP A 23 6.61 -1.02 5.50
CA ASP A 23 7.63 -0.27 6.23
C ASP A 23 6.98 0.81 7.12
N ASP A 24 7.26 0.75 8.42
CA ASP A 24 6.64 1.60 9.44
C ASP A 24 6.97 3.08 9.26
N GLY A 25 8.22 3.39 8.88
CA GLY A 25 8.69 4.75 8.68
C GLY A 25 7.94 5.41 7.53
N LEU A 26 7.94 4.76 6.36
CA LEU A 26 7.23 5.23 5.18
C LEU A 26 5.71 5.32 5.42
N ARG A 27 5.12 4.34 6.11
CA ARG A 27 3.69 4.35 6.45
C ARG A 27 3.34 5.57 7.32
N ASN A 28 4.15 5.86 8.34
CA ASN A 28 3.92 6.98 9.24
C ASN A 28 4.10 8.33 8.54
N GLU A 29 5.14 8.48 7.70
CA GLU A 29 5.34 9.68 6.87
C GLU A 29 4.09 9.96 6.01
N LEU A 30 3.60 8.97 5.28
CA LEU A 30 2.42 9.14 4.43
C LEU A 30 1.14 9.40 5.23
N HIS A 31 0.99 8.84 6.42
CA HIS A 31 -0.15 9.16 7.28
C HIS A 31 -0.12 10.62 7.73
N MET A 32 1.06 11.17 8.05
CA MET A 32 1.20 12.58 8.42
C MET A 32 0.92 13.52 7.24
N ASP A 33 1.29 13.11 6.03
CA ASP A 33 1.16 13.95 4.83
C ASP A 33 -0.24 13.91 4.20
N LEU A 34 -0.89 12.75 4.22
CA LEU A 34 -2.14 12.52 3.47
C LEU A 34 -3.40 12.57 4.34
N ALA A 35 -3.29 12.45 5.67
CA ALA A 35 -4.49 12.38 6.50
C ALA A 35 -5.27 13.73 6.53
N PRO A 36 -6.61 13.70 6.42
CA PRO A 36 -7.44 12.51 6.16
C PRO A 36 -7.47 12.13 4.67
N CYS A 37 -7.26 10.85 4.35
CA CYS A 37 -7.38 10.29 3.00
C CYS A 37 -8.16 8.97 3.00
N GLY A 38 -8.59 8.52 1.82
CA GLY A 38 -9.17 7.19 1.65
C GLY A 38 -8.11 6.08 1.60
N GLU A 39 -8.52 4.83 1.84
CA GLU A 39 -7.61 3.68 1.88
C GLU A 39 -6.98 3.39 0.51
N GLN A 40 -7.75 3.54 -0.58
CA GLN A 40 -7.23 3.38 -1.94
C GLN A 40 -6.19 4.45 -2.28
N GLU A 41 -6.43 5.69 -1.84
CA GLU A 41 -5.50 6.80 -2.04
C GLU A 41 -4.20 6.56 -1.29
N PHE A 42 -4.31 6.19 0.00
CA PHE A 42 -3.17 5.84 0.83
C PHE A 42 -2.37 4.67 0.24
N TYR A 43 -3.05 3.59 -0.15
CA TYR A 43 -2.42 2.41 -0.76
C TYR A 43 -1.65 2.77 -2.03
N ASN A 44 -2.23 3.57 -2.93
CA ASN A 44 -1.57 4.00 -4.16
C ASN A 44 -0.33 4.85 -3.88
N ALA A 45 -0.43 5.79 -2.94
CA ALA A 45 0.70 6.62 -2.53
C ALA A 45 1.82 5.79 -1.89
N TYR A 46 1.47 4.80 -1.06
CA TYR A 46 2.41 3.87 -0.48
C TYR A 46 3.14 3.06 -1.55
N CYS A 47 2.41 2.41 -2.48
CA CYS A 47 3.02 1.58 -3.52
C CYS A 47 4.01 2.38 -4.38
N LYS A 48 3.64 3.60 -4.77
CA LYS A 48 4.51 4.50 -5.53
C LYS A 48 5.77 4.86 -4.72
N THR A 49 5.60 5.31 -3.48
CA THR A 49 6.73 5.80 -2.67
C THR A 49 7.65 4.66 -2.23
N HIS A 50 7.11 3.47 -1.99
CA HIS A 50 7.86 2.26 -1.72
C HIS A 50 8.76 1.92 -2.91
N ALA A 51 8.21 1.90 -4.14
CA ALA A 51 8.99 1.65 -5.35
C ALA A 51 10.10 2.68 -5.57
N ASP A 52 9.80 3.97 -5.35
CA ASP A 52 10.80 5.04 -5.47
C ASP A 52 11.91 4.92 -4.41
N ARG A 53 11.60 4.46 -3.19
CA ARG A 53 12.53 4.41 -2.05
C ARG A 53 13.38 3.14 -2.00
N PHE A 54 12.79 1.98 -2.27
CA PHE A 54 13.43 0.67 -2.12
C PHE A 54 13.85 0.05 -3.46
N GLY A 55 13.41 0.63 -4.58
CA GLY A 55 13.73 0.11 -5.91
C GLY A 55 13.01 -1.20 -6.25
N GLU A 56 11.97 -1.56 -5.49
CA GLU A 56 11.15 -2.75 -5.71
C GLU A 56 9.66 -2.45 -5.55
N GLU A 57 8.81 -3.23 -6.23
CA GLU A 57 7.37 -3.13 -6.03
C GLU A 57 6.98 -3.63 -4.63
N PHE A 58 5.99 -3.00 -4.02
CA PHE A 58 5.39 -3.49 -2.78
C PHE A 58 4.68 -4.83 -3.04
N GLU A 59 4.89 -5.85 -2.21
CA GLU A 59 4.47 -7.23 -2.49
C GLU A 59 2.97 -7.37 -2.86
N PRO A 60 2.01 -6.72 -2.17
CA PRO A 60 0.60 -6.75 -2.56
C PRO A 60 0.26 -6.08 -3.91
N ASP A 61 1.13 -5.22 -4.43
CA ASP A 61 0.94 -4.54 -5.73
C ASP A 61 1.52 -5.33 -6.91
N LYS A 62 2.28 -6.41 -6.65
CA LYS A 62 2.83 -7.29 -7.68
C LYS A 62 1.76 -8.18 -8.32
N ILE A 63 1.93 -8.51 -9.61
CA ILE A 63 0.99 -9.39 -10.34
C ILE A 63 0.91 -10.79 -9.71
N ASN A 64 2.04 -11.32 -9.24
CA ASN A 64 2.17 -12.64 -8.64
C ASN A 64 2.81 -12.58 -7.24
N GLY A 65 2.52 -11.52 -6.49
CA GLY A 65 3.07 -11.34 -5.15
C GLY A 65 2.64 -12.45 -4.19
N GLN A 66 3.54 -12.86 -3.30
CA GLN A 66 3.29 -13.82 -2.22
C GLN A 66 3.37 -13.07 -0.89
N TRP A 67 2.21 -12.79 -0.31
CA TRP A 67 2.06 -12.03 0.94
C TRP A 67 0.95 -12.62 1.81
#